data_AF-A0A1Y5K8W9-F1
#
_entry.id   AF-A0A1Y5K8W9-F1
#
_cell.length_a   1.000
_cell.length_b   1.000
_cell.length_c   1.000
_cell.angle_alpha   90.00
_cell.angle_beta   90.00
_cell.angle_gamma   90.00
#
_symmetry.space_group_name_H-M   'P 1'
#
loop_
_entity.id
_entity.type
_entity.pdbx_description
1 polymer ?
#
loop_
_entity_poly.entity_id
_entity_poly.type
_entity_poly.pdbx_seq_one_letter_code
_entity_poly.pdbx_strand_id
1 'polypeptide(L)'
;MIMRYFTAELYEKMQVRGSLVFHETLEDHEEDLRWYAEQNRDYDAIARDNYLMLEPYFNRYMPKVVREAVDRGEGDLLRSSWPSPAFRSLLEGWAQSLEKEWRAACETYREHYRTIESRLPPEKESLVRLHDAKVLQVTVTDGGSGIDLLLDTGGSMLSASETLLRFNGVTRYDLPDDLVGNWWLYEELELPAGGIARDGAGETGFQIRALLSSPRGYLAMNELSITAESVDVVLTA
;
A
#
# COMPACT_ATOMS: atom_id res chain seq x y z
N MET A 1 11.35 5.41 10.00
CA MET A 1 10.11 5.20 9.22
C MET A 1 9.85 6.49 8.49
N ILE A 2 9.82 6.43 7.16
CA ILE A 2 9.58 7.59 6.30
C ILE A 2 8.07 7.88 6.31
N MET A 3 7.24 6.87 6.03
CA MET A 3 5.77 6.95 6.04
C MET A 3 5.21 7.25 7.44
N ARG A 4 4.10 8.00 7.51
CA ARG A 4 3.46 8.41 8.79
C ARG A 4 2.11 7.76 9.04
N TYR A 5 1.31 7.58 8.00
CA TYR A 5 -0.07 7.11 8.06
C TYR A 5 -0.21 5.72 7.42
N PHE A 6 0.27 5.57 6.18
CA PHE A 6 0.18 4.34 5.39
C PHE A 6 1.50 3.57 5.46
N THR A 7 1.82 3.08 6.66
CA THR A 7 3.10 2.43 6.94
C THR A 7 3.18 1.02 6.36
N ALA A 8 4.41 0.52 6.18
CA ALA A 8 4.66 -0.88 5.80
C ALA A 8 3.95 -1.88 6.73
N GLU A 9 4.01 -1.68 8.05
CA GLU A 9 3.30 -2.52 9.02
C GLU A 9 1.78 -2.52 8.80
N LEU A 10 1.20 -1.34 8.52
CA LEU A 10 -0.23 -1.24 8.29
C LEU A 10 -0.64 -1.94 6.98
N TYR A 11 0.19 -1.84 5.94
CA TYR A 11 -0.02 -2.60 4.71
C TYR A 11 0.06 -4.12 4.94
N GLU A 12 1.08 -4.61 5.66
CA GLU A 12 1.19 -6.03 6.02
C GLU A 12 -0.06 -6.55 6.74
N LYS A 13 -0.57 -5.78 7.71
CA LYS A 13 -1.84 -6.07 8.40
C LYS A 13 -3.02 -6.13 7.44
N MET A 14 -3.06 -5.27 6.42
CA MET A 14 -4.12 -5.30 5.42
C MET A 14 -4.05 -6.52 4.50
N GLN A 15 -2.86 -7.03 4.20
CA GLN A 15 -2.70 -8.28 3.46
C GLN A 15 -3.18 -9.48 4.27
N VAL A 16 -2.83 -9.50 5.58
CA VAL A 16 -3.41 -10.46 6.52
C VAL A 16 -4.93 -10.36 6.55
N ARG A 17 -5.51 -9.16 6.69
CA ARG A 17 -6.96 -8.96 6.65
C ARG A 17 -7.57 -9.50 5.35
N GLY A 18 -6.97 -9.21 4.19
CA GLY A 18 -7.44 -9.68 2.88
C GLY A 18 -7.53 -11.20 2.80
N SER A 19 -6.62 -11.90 3.46
CA SER A 19 -6.61 -13.36 3.54
C SER A 19 -7.62 -13.97 4.52
N LEU A 20 -8.34 -13.16 5.31
CA LEU A 20 -9.34 -13.62 6.29
C LEU A 20 -10.79 -13.48 5.78
N VAL A 21 -10.99 -13.22 4.48
CA VAL A 21 -12.32 -13.06 3.87
C VAL A 21 -12.89 -14.40 3.40
N PHE A 22 -13.94 -14.89 4.04
CA PHE A 22 -14.63 -16.15 3.67
C PHE A 22 -15.71 -15.95 2.62
N HIS A 23 -16.03 -17.00 1.87
CA HIS A 23 -17.24 -17.03 1.05
C HIS A 23 -18.49 -16.84 1.94
N GLU A 24 -19.52 -16.22 1.39
CA GLU A 24 -20.74 -15.91 2.16
C GLU A 24 -21.48 -17.20 2.53
N THR A 25 -21.59 -18.13 1.58
CA THR A 25 -22.28 -19.40 1.76
C THR A 25 -21.40 -20.61 1.41
N LEU A 26 -21.82 -21.79 1.87
CA LEU A 26 -21.17 -23.05 1.49
C LEU A 26 -21.31 -23.32 -0.02
N GLU A 27 -22.43 -22.91 -0.62
CA GLU A 27 -22.68 -23.04 -2.05
C GLU A 27 -21.64 -22.24 -2.86
N ASP A 28 -21.38 -20.98 -2.49
CA ASP A 28 -20.35 -20.14 -3.13
C ASP A 28 -18.96 -20.79 -3.04
N HIS A 29 -18.63 -21.40 -1.90
CA HIS A 29 -17.36 -22.09 -1.71
C HIS A 29 -17.25 -23.33 -2.60
N GLU A 30 -18.30 -24.14 -2.68
CA GLU A 30 -18.33 -25.31 -3.53
C GLU A 30 -18.32 -24.95 -5.03
N GLU A 31 -18.96 -23.85 -5.43
CA GLU A 31 -18.88 -23.31 -6.78
C GLU A 31 -17.45 -22.91 -7.15
N ASP A 32 -16.76 -22.22 -6.25
CA ASP A 32 -15.37 -21.84 -6.46
C ASP A 32 -14.50 -23.10 -6.59
N LEU A 33 -14.63 -24.08 -5.69
CA LEU A 33 -13.91 -25.36 -5.79
C LEU A 33 -14.15 -26.09 -7.13
N ARG A 34 -15.40 -26.11 -7.62
CA ARG A 34 -15.72 -26.68 -8.95
C ARG A 34 -15.03 -25.90 -10.07
N TRP A 35 -15.06 -24.58 -10.02
CA TRP A 35 -14.40 -23.73 -11.01
C TRP A 35 -12.89 -24.00 -11.04
N TYR A 36 -12.22 -24.08 -9.89
CA TYR A 36 -10.78 -24.43 -9.83
C TYR A 36 -10.50 -25.79 -10.49
N ALA A 37 -11.32 -26.81 -10.19
CA ALA A 37 -11.19 -28.13 -10.79
C ALA A 37 -11.39 -28.11 -12.33
N GLU A 38 -12.38 -27.37 -12.83
CA GLU A 38 -12.62 -27.17 -14.27
C GLU A 38 -11.42 -26.50 -14.99
N GLN A 39 -10.70 -25.62 -14.28
CA GLN A 39 -9.48 -24.98 -14.78
C GLN A 39 -8.21 -25.85 -14.60
N ASN A 40 -8.34 -27.11 -14.17
CA ASN A 40 -7.21 -27.99 -13.79
C ASN A 40 -6.27 -27.36 -12.75
N ARG A 41 -6.83 -26.64 -11.77
CA ARG A 41 -6.11 -26.01 -10.67
C ARG A 41 -6.35 -26.76 -9.36
N ASP A 42 -5.29 -26.99 -8.61
CA ASP A 42 -5.35 -27.60 -7.27
C ASP A 42 -5.60 -26.50 -6.23
N TYR A 43 -6.84 -26.42 -5.74
CA TYR A 43 -7.24 -25.42 -4.76
C TYR A 43 -6.45 -25.54 -3.44
N ASP A 44 -6.21 -26.75 -2.96
CA ASP A 44 -5.52 -26.99 -1.69
C ASP A 44 -4.05 -26.61 -1.78
N ALA A 45 -3.41 -26.89 -2.92
CA ALA A 45 -2.05 -26.44 -3.18
C ALA A 45 -1.97 -24.90 -3.20
N ILE A 46 -2.89 -24.24 -3.91
CA ILE A 46 -2.94 -22.77 -3.97
C ILE A 46 -3.20 -22.16 -2.60
N ALA A 47 -4.14 -22.72 -1.82
CA ALA A 47 -4.45 -22.28 -0.47
C ALA A 47 -3.25 -22.41 0.46
N ARG A 48 -2.52 -23.54 0.36
CA ARG A 48 -1.26 -23.76 1.09
C ARG A 48 -0.19 -22.75 0.71
N ASP A 49 0.03 -22.52 -0.58
CA ASP A 49 1.03 -21.57 -1.05
C ASP A 49 0.70 -20.16 -0.55
N ASN A 50 -0.55 -19.72 -0.67
CA ASN A 50 -1.02 -18.44 -0.13
C ASN A 50 -0.78 -18.33 1.40
N TYR A 51 -1.06 -19.40 2.14
CA TYR A 51 -0.79 -19.44 3.58
C TYR A 51 0.70 -19.31 3.88
N LEU A 52 1.58 -20.06 3.21
CA LEU A 52 3.03 -20.03 3.44
C LEU A 52 3.62 -18.64 3.17
N MET A 53 3.08 -17.94 2.16
CA MET A 53 3.49 -16.57 1.86
C MET A 53 3.11 -15.58 2.98
N LEU A 54 2.01 -15.84 3.69
CA LEU A 54 1.49 -15.00 4.77
C LEU A 54 1.86 -15.46 6.18
N GLU A 55 2.35 -16.69 6.34
CA GLU A 55 2.66 -17.32 7.63
C GLU A 55 3.51 -16.44 8.55
N PRO A 56 4.60 -15.78 8.09
CA PRO A 56 5.37 -14.89 8.95
C PRO A 56 4.53 -13.73 9.51
N TYR A 57 3.61 -13.19 8.71
CA TYR A 57 2.76 -12.06 9.07
C TYR A 57 1.59 -12.50 9.95
N PHE A 58 1.00 -13.67 9.70
CA PHE A 58 0.07 -14.29 10.64
C PHE A 58 0.75 -14.46 11.99
N ASN A 59 1.94 -15.05 12.05
CA ASN A 59 2.64 -15.25 13.31
C ASN A 59 2.95 -13.96 14.05
N ARG A 60 3.22 -12.87 13.32
CA ARG A 60 3.46 -11.54 13.88
C ARG A 60 2.21 -10.86 14.43
N TYR A 61 1.09 -10.91 13.69
CA TYR A 61 -0.11 -10.10 13.97
C TYR A 61 -1.28 -10.89 14.58
N MET A 62 -1.19 -12.21 14.65
CA MET A 62 -2.27 -13.07 15.14
C MET A 62 -2.58 -12.83 16.62
N PRO A 63 -3.85 -12.49 16.95
CA PRO A 63 -4.30 -12.39 18.32
C PRO A 63 -4.11 -13.70 19.06
N LYS A 64 -3.77 -13.61 20.35
CA LYS A 64 -3.57 -14.77 21.21
C LYS A 64 -4.75 -15.75 21.16
N VAL A 65 -5.99 -15.24 21.17
CA VAL A 65 -7.20 -16.08 21.12
C VAL A 65 -7.31 -16.91 19.83
N VAL A 66 -6.89 -16.36 18.69
CA VAL A 66 -6.86 -17.09 17.41
C VAL A 66 -5.80 -18.18 17.47
N ARG A 67 -4.61 -17.84 17.97
CA ARG A 67 -3.49 -18.77 18.11
C ARG A 67 -3.88 -19.98 18.97
N GLU A 68 -4.47 -19.72 20.14
CA GLU A 68 -4.91 -20.77 21.04
C GLU A 68 -6.02 -21.64 20.43
N ALA A 69 -6.90 -21.10 19.59
CA ALA A 69 -7.91 -21.88 18.88
C ALA A 69 -7.29 -22.82 17.84
N VAL A 70 -6.29 -22.33 17.08
CA VAL A 70 -5.51 -23.16 16.13
C VAL A 70 -4.75 -24.26 16.87
N ASP A 71 -4.10 -23.93 17.99
CA ASP A 71 -3.35 -24.91 18.81
C ASP A 71 -4.25 -26.00 19.39
N ARG A 72 -5.53 -25.69 19.66
CA ARG A 72 -6.54 -26.67 20.09
C ARG A 72 -7.17 -27.46 18.94
N GLY A 73 -6.85 -27.16 17.69
CA GLY A 73 -7.41 -27.81 16.51
C GLY A 73 -8.86 -27.41 16.21
N GLU A 74 -9.30 -26.22 16.65
CA GLU A 74 -10.67 -25.72 16.41
C GLU A 74 -10.87 -25.17 14.98
N GLY A 75 -9.77 -25.01 14.23
CA GLY A 75 -9.72 -24.61 12.83
C GLY A 75 -8.29 -24.33 12.38
N ASP A 76 -8.13 -23.96 11.11
CA ASP A 76 -6.84 -23.60 10.50
C ASP A 76 -6.93 -22.33 9.65
N LEU A 77 -5.77 -21.78 9.30
CA LEU A 77 -5.63 -20.61 8.43
C LEU A 77 -5.32 -20.98 6.96
N LEU A 78 -5.24 -22.28 6.64
CA LEU A 78 -5.06 -22.75 5.27
C LEU A 78 -6.33 -22.48 4.47
N ARG A 79 -7.50 -22.54 5.11
CA ARG A 79 -8.81 -22.28 4.50
C ARG A 79 -9.13 -23.17 3.29
N SER A 80 -8.49 -24.34 3.21
CA SER A 80 -8.82 -25.38 2.23
C SER A 80 -10.17 -26.05 2.50
N SER A 81 -10.78 -25.78 3.66
CA SER A 81 -12.07 -26.34 4.06
C SER A 81 -12.99 -25.29 4.65
N TRP A 82 -14.29 -25.60 4.65
CA TRP A 82 -15.31 -24.75 5.25
C TRP A 82 -15.14 -24.67 6.78
N PRO A 83 -14.92 -23.47 7.36
CA PRO A 83 -14.65 -23.34 8.79
C PRO A 83 -15.91 -23.58 9.64
N SER A 84 -15.70 -24.00 10.89
CA SER A 84 -16.78 -24.03 11.88
C SER A 84 -17.32 -22.61 12.15
N PRO A 85 -18.61 -22.42 12.48
CA PRO A 85 -19.17 -21.10 12.77
C PRO A 85 -18.43 -20.34 13.87
N ALA A 86 -17.99 -21.05 14.93
CA ALA A 86 -17.26 -20.44 16.04
C ALA A 86 -15.88 -19.93 15.61
N PHE A 87 -15.13 -20.73 14.85
CA PHE A 87 -13.80 -20.35 14.37
C PHE A 87 -13.88 -19.25 13.31
N ARG A 88 -14.88 -19.32 12.40
CA ARG A 88 -15.17 -18.27 11.43
C ARG A 88 -15.42 -16.92 12.11
N SER A 89 -16.30 -16.90 13.12
CA SER A 89 -16.62 -15.67 13.87
C SER A 89 -15.37 -15.08 14.55
N LEU A 90 -14.46 -15.93 15.04
CA LEU A 90 -13.19 -15.49 15.63
C LEU A 90 -12.29 -14.79 14.61
N LEU A 91 -12.15 -15.36 13.41
CA LEU A 91 -11.35 -14.80 12.32
C LEU A 91 -11.97 -13.52 11.73
N GLU A 92 -13.30 -13.48 11.61
CA GLU A 92 -14.03 -12.26 11.22
C GLU A 92 -13.83 -11.14 12.24
N GLY A 93 -13.84 -11.45 13.54
CA GLY A 93 -13.54 -10.48 14.60
C GLY A 93 -12.12 -9.92 14.50
N TRP A 94 -11.14 -10.77 14.16
CA TRP A 94 -9.77 -10.32 13.89
C TRP A 94 -9.68 -9.47 12.62
N ALA A 95 -10.30 -9.88 11.52
CA ALA A 95 -10.33 -9.10 10.28
C ALA A 95 -10.93 -7.71 10.51
N GLN A 96 -12.00 -7.61 11.30
CA GLN A 96 -12.63 -6.34 11.68
C GLN A 96 -11.71 -5.45 12.53
N SER A 97 -10.89 -6.01 13.42
CA SER A 97 -9.95 -5.21 14.20
C SER A 97 -8.86 -4.59 13.32
N LEU A 98 -8.32 -5.36 12.37
CA LEU A 98 -7.34 -4.88 11.40
C LEU A 98 -7.94 -3.80 10.48
N GLU A 99 -9.16 -4.02 9.98
CA GLU A 99 -9.91 -3.04 9.19
C GLU A 99 -10.13 -1.73 9.96
N LYS A 100 -10.40 -1.81 11.27
CA LYS A 100 -10.58 -0.63 12.12
C LYS A 100 -9.29 0.18 12.24
N GLU A 101 -8.14 -0.47 12.40
CA GLU A 101 -6.83 0.20 12.41
C GLU A 101 -6.58 0.94 11.08
N TRP A 102 -6.83 0.28 9.95
CA TRP A 102 -6.72 0.88 8.62
C TRP A 102 -7.62 2.10 8.44
N ARG A 103 -8.92 1.96 8.78
CA ARG A 103 -9.87 3.07 8.67
C ARG A 103 -9.48 4.26 9.53
N ALA A 104 -8.95 4.03 10.73
CA ALA A 104 -8.47 5.09 11.59
C ALA A 104 -7.30 5.85 10.94
N ALA A 105 -6.35 5.15 10.32
CA ALA A 105 -5.26 5.79 9.58
C ALA A 105 -5.76 6.60 8.37
N CYS A 106 -6.68 6.03 7.58
CA CYS A 106 -7.31 6.73 6.46
C CYS A 106 -8.03 8.01 6.89
N GLU A 107 -8.84 7.96 7.96
CA GLU A 107 -9.55 9.14 8.45
C GLU A 107 -8.56 10.20 8.96
N THR A 108 -7.55 9.80 9.72
CA THR A 108 -6.53 10.72 10.25
C THR A 108 -5.77 11.41 9.11
N TYR A 109 -5.35 10.67 8.09
CA TYR A 109 -4.68 11.26 6.93
C TYR A 109 -5.62 12.16 6.12
N ARG A 110 -6.87 11.75 5.91
CA ARG A 110 -7.86 12.55 5.18
C ARG A 110 -8.17 13.87 5.87
N GLU A 111 -8.34 13.86 7.19
CA GLU A 111 -8.51 15.06 8.00
C GLU A 111 -7.30 15.98 7.87
N HIS A 112 -6.09 15.43 8.00
CA HIS A 112 -4.84 16.17 7.82
C HIS A 112 -4.72 16.79 6.43
N TYR A 113 -4.90 15.99 5.36
CA TYR A 113 -4.80 16.41 3.97
C TYR A 113 -5.68 17.63 3.69
N ARG A 114 -6.94 17.61 4.14
CA ARG A 114 -7.87 18.75 3.99
C ARG A 114 -7.33 20.06 4.61
N THR A 115 -6.54 19.99 5.67
CA THR A 115 -5.95 21.19 6.30
C THR A 115 -4.79 21.80 5.51
N ILE A 116 -4.17 21.03 4.62
CA ILE A 116 -3.00 21.44 3.83
C ILE A 116 -3.29 21.55 2.34
N GLU A 117 -4.40 21.01 1.85
CA GLU A 117 -4.75 20.86 0.43
C GLU A 117 -4.60 22.13 -0.40
N SER A 118 -5.01 23.28 0.13
CA SER A 118 -4.90 24.58 -0.56
C SER A 118 -3.47 25.11 -0.70
N ARG A 119 -2.52 24.51 0.02
CA ARG A 119 -1.09 24.87 0.04
C ARG A 119 -0.21 23.85 -0.67
N LEU A 120 -0.78 22.71 -1.08
CA LEU A 120 -0.11 21.69 -1.89
C LEU A 120 0.02 22.16 -3.35
N PRO A 121 0.95 21.56 -4.14
CA PRO A 121 1.12 21.92 -5.54
C PRO A 121 -0.18 21.72 -6.35
N PRO A 122 -0.35 22.47 -7.46
CA PRO A 122 -1.48 22.29 -8.38
C PRO A 122 -1.68 20.83 -8.82
N GLU A 123 -0.57 20.09 -8.98
CA GLU A 123 -0.49 18.71 -9.46
C GLU A 123 -0.91 17.66 -8.41
N LYS A 124 -1.29 18.06 -7.19
CA LYS A 124 -1.66 17.15 -6.09
C LYS A 124 -2.67 16.06 -6.49
N GLU A 125 -3.64 16.39 -7.34
CA GLU A 125 -4.66 15.45 -7.83
C GLU A 125 -4.06 14.29 -8.63
N SER A 126 -2.94 14.53 -9.33
CA SER A 126 -2.22 13.49 -10.06
C SER A 126 -1.36 12.66 -9.12
N LEU A 127 -0.74 13.30 -8.14
CA LEU A 127 0.13 12.61 -7.18
C LEU A 127 -0.63 11.59 -6.33
N VAL A 128 -1.90 11.86 -5.99
CA VAL A 128 -2.75 10.93 -5.19
C VAL A 128 -3.42 9.81 -6.01
N ARG A 129 -2.98 9.62 -7.25
CA ARG A 129 -3.55 8.67 -8.21
C ARG A 129 -2.51 7.68 -8.74
N LEU A 130 -1.40 7.55 -8.01
CA LEU A 130 -0.24 6.77 -8.42
C LEU A 130 -0.32 5.30 -8.04
N HIS A 131 -1.29 4.85 -7.22
CA HIS A 131 -1.49 3.42 -6.89
C HIS A 131 -1.38 2.54 -8.14
N ASP A 132 -0.64 1.43 -8.05
CA ASP A 132 -0.29 0.50 -9.14
C ASP A 132 0.63 1.05 -10.24
N ALA A 133 1.08 2.30 -10.18
CA ALA A 133 2.13 2.79 -11.06
C ALA A 133 3.46 2.08 -10.75
N LYS A 134 4.23 1.74 -11.78
CA LYS A 134 5.52 1.07 -11.64
C LYS A 134 6.65 2.03 -11.96
N VAL A 135 7.67 2.10 -11.09
CA VAL A 135 8.86 2.92 -11.34
C VAL A 135 9.69 2.30 -12.46
N LEU A 136 9.83 3.01 -13.58
CA LEU A 136 10.66 2.60 -14.71
C LEU A 136 12.07 3.16 -14.62
N GLN A 137 12.20 4.41 -14.19
CA GLN A 137 13.48 5.10 -14.12
C GLN A 137 13.48 6.17 -13.03
N VAL A 138 14.63 6.35 -12.38
CA VAL A 138 14.90 7.42 -11.43
C VAL A 138 16.15 8.16 -11.92
N THR A 139 16.07 9.48 -12.07
CA THR A 139 17.21 10.31 -12.48
C THR A 139 17.35 11.49 -11.52
N VAL A 140 18.54 11.61 -10.91
CA VAL A 140 18.88 12.78 -10.08
C VAL A 140 19.71 13.74 -10.94
N THR A 141 19.25 14.97 -11.09
CA THR A 141 19.91 16.01 -11.91
C THR A 141 20.44 17.14 -11.05
N ASP A 142 21.28 17.99 -11.66
CA ASP A 142 21.69 19.28 -11.11
C ASP A 142 22.29 19.19 -9.69
N GLY A 143 23.04 18.11 -9.43
CA GLY A 143 23.67 17.89 -8.13
C GLY A 143 22.68 17.57 -6.99
N GLY A 144 21.45 17.16 -7.32
CA GLY A 144 20.43 16.77 -6.36
C GLY A 144 19.24 17.73 -6.25
N SER A 145 19.26 18.87 -6.95
CA SER A 145 18.14 19.83 -6.93
C SER A 145 17.00 19.49 -7.89
N GLY A 146 17.19 18.50 -8.77
CA GLY A 146 16.15 17.96 -9.63
C GLY A 146 16.05 16.45 -9.51
N ILE A 147 14.83 15.91 -9.51
CA ILE A 147 14.58 14.47 -9.54
C ILE A 147 13.48 14.18 -10.56
N ASP A 148 13.78 13.31 -11.52
CA ASP A 148 12.83 12.79 -12.51
C ASP A 148 12.48 11.32 -12.16
N LEU A 149 11.19 11.03 -11.99
CA LEU A 149 10.65 9.67 -11.88
C LEU A 149 9.81 9.36 -13.11
N LEU A 150 10.27 8.43 -13.94
CA LEU A 150 9.46 7.88 -15.03
C LEU A 150 8.70 6.67 -14.52
N LEU A 151 7.38 6.68 -14.69
CA LEU A 151 6.47 5.67 -14.20
C LEU A 151 5.69 5.06 -15.37
N ASP A 152 5.51 3.74 -15.36
CA ASP A 152 4.43 3.06 -16.10
C ASP A 152 3.15 3.24 -15.29
N THR A 153 2.18 3.94 -15.86
CA THR A 153 0.92 4.30 -15.21
C THR A 153 -0.28 3.60 -15.84
N GLY A 154 -0.06 2.59 -16.68
CA GLY A 154 -1.14 1.84 -17.33
C GLY A 154 -2.07 1.10 -16.36
N GLY A 155 -1.57 0.75 -15.17
CA GLY A 155 -2.36 0.18 -14.08
C GLY A 155 -2.93 1.22 -13.11
N SER A 156 -2.47 2.46 -13.16
CA SER A 156 -2.85 3.49 -12.19
C SER A 156 -4.13 4.22 -12.58
N MET A 157 -4.57 5.12 -11.70
CA MET A 157 -5.74 5.93 -11.98
C MET A 157 -5.45 7.11 -12.92
N LEU A 158 -4.22 7.30 -13.41
CA LEU A 158 -3.84 8.48 -14.21
C LEU A 158 -4.29 8.46 -15.67
N SER A 159 -4.95 7.39 -16.14
CA SER A 159 -5.43 7.29 -17.54
C SER A 159 -4.35 7.63 -18.58
N ALA A 160 -3.10 7.27 -18.30
CA ALA A 160 -1.92 7.47 -19.13
C ALA A 160 -1.12 6.16 -19.17
N SER A 161 -0.34 5.94 -20.24
CA SER A 161 0.52 4.77 -20.37
C SER A 161 1.79 4.94 -19.55
N GLU A 162 2.40 6.12 -19.62
CA GLU A 162 3.54 6.51 -18.80
C GLU A 162 3.32 7.92 -18.23
N THR A 163 4.05 8.22 -17.16
CA THR A 163 4.03 9.52 -16.53
C THR A 163 5.42 9.87 -16.02
N LEU A 164 5.90 11.04 -16.39
CA LEU A 164 7.11 11.62 -15.83
C LEU A 164 6.72 12.60 -14.72
N LEU A 165 7.17 12.32 -13.50
CA LEU A 165 7.15 13.26 -12.39
C LEU A 165 8.50 13.96 -12.33
N ARG A 166 8.53 15.26 -12.57
CA ARG A 166 9.74 16.09 -12.48
C ARG A 166 9.68 16.99 -11.27
N PHE A 167 10.41 16.65 -10.23
CA PHE A 167 10.53 17.44 -9.01
C PHE A 167 11.62 18.51 -9.18
N ASN A 168 11.25 19.76 -8.93
CA ASN A 168 12.14 20.91 -9.05
C ASN A 168 12.40 21.55 -7.68
N GLY A 169 13.57 22.16 -7.51
CA GLY A 169 13.93 22.79 -6.23
C GLY A 169 13.99 21.77 -5.09
N VAL A 170 14.50 20.57 -5.37
CA VAL A 170 14.61 19.50 -4.37
C VAL A 170 15.61 19.92 -3.29
N THR A 171 15.15 19.93 -2.04
CA THR A 171 15.98 20.29 -0.87
C THR A 171 16.35 19.08 -0.02
N ARG A 172 15.56 18.00 -0.10
CA ARG A 172 15.82 16.75 0.60
C ARG A 172 15.17 15.60 -0.14
N TYR A 173 15.86 14.46 -0.20
CA TYR A 173 15.26 13.22 -0.66
C TYR A 173 15.86 12.02 0.09
N ASP A 174 15.11 10.92 0.06
CA ASP A 174 15.53 9.59 0.48
C ASP A 174 15.02 8.63 -0.59
N LEU A 175 15.96 8.06 -1.36
CA LEU A 175 15.69 7.19 -2.50
C LEU A 175 16.46 5.88 -2.32
N PRO A 176 15.79 4.74 -2.13
CA PRO A 176 16.43 3.43 -2.14
C PRO A 176 17.10 3.13 -3.48
N ASP A 177 18.25 2.43 -3.44
CA ASP A 177 19.01 2.08 -4.65
C ASP A 177 18.23 1.16 -5.62
N ASP A 178 17.22 0.45 -5.11
CA ASP A 178 16.45 -0.55 -5.83
C ASP A 178 14.99 -0.14 -6.08
N LEU A 179 14.73 1.15 -6.32
CA LEU A 179 13.39 1.65 -6.67
C LEU A 179 12.88 1.17 -8.04
N VAL A 180 13.76 0.98 -9.02
CA VAL A 180 13.35 0.59 -10.37
C VAL A 180 12.69 -0.78 -10.35
N GLY A 181 11.48 -0.84 -10.89
CA GLY A 181 10.64 -2.03 -10.92
C GLY A 181 9.64 -2.10 -9.77
N ASN A 182 9.70 -1.22 -8.78
CA ASN A 182 8.75 -1.21 -7.67
C ASN A 182 7.40 -0.63 -8.08
N TRP A 183 6.31 -1.14 -7.47
CA TRP A 183 4.96 -0.62 -7.65
C TRP A 183 4.57 0.31 -6.52
N TRP A 184 3.95 1.42 -6.87
CA TRP A 184 3.40 2.38 -5.93
C TRP A 184 2.20 1.79 -5.20
N LEU A 185 2.25 1.78 -3.87
CA LEU A 185 1.15 1.32 -3.03
C LEU A 185 0.37 2.50 -2.48
N TYR A 186 1.05 3.43 -1.82
CA TYR A 186 0.41 4.61 -1.23
C TYR A 186 1.35 5.81 -1.24
N GLU A 187 0.75 6.99 -1.22
CA GLU A 187 1.42 8.26 -1.07
C GLU A 187 0.87 9.07 0.10
N GLU A 188 1.74 9.90 0.66
CA GLU A 188 1.39 10.92 1.64
C GLU A 188 1.96 12.26 1.16
N LEU A 189 1.10 13.26 1.03
CA LEU A 189 1.48 14.64 0.75
C LEU A 189 1.46 15.45 2.03
N GLU A 190 2.53 16.20 2.26
CA GLU A 190 2.80 16.91 3.50
C GLU A 190 3.44 18.27 3.22
N LEU A 191 3.32 19.20 4.17
CA LEU A 191 4.10 20.44 4.14
C LEU A 191 5.42 20.21 4.90
N PRO A 192 6.56 20.78 4.46
CA PRO A 192 7.82 20.68 5.17
C PRO A 192 7.70 21.22 6.61
N ALA A 193 8.44 20.61 7.54
CA ALA A 193 8.46 21.06 8.93
C ALA A 193 9.01 22.51 9.01
N GLY A 194 8.15 23.48 9.37
CA GLY A 194 8.44 24.92 9.30
C GLY A 194 7.36 25.73 8.56
N GLY A 195 6.42 25.08 7.88
CA GLY A 195 5.38 25.71 7.05
C GLY A 195 4.30 26.51 7.80
N ILE A 196 4.64 27.71 8.27
CA ILE A 196 3.69 28.83 8.36
C ILE A 196 4.27 29.99 7.53
N ALA A 197 3.73 30.22 6.34
CA ALA A 197 3.80 31.54 5.74
C ALA A 197 2.81 32.44 6.49
N ARG A 198 3.31 33.21 7.46
CA ARG A 198 2.73 34.50 7.82
C ARG A 198 3.47 35.55 6.99
N ASP A 199 2.71 36.28 6.19
CA ASP A 199 3.11 37.57 5.64
C ASP A 199 4.19 37.57 4.54
N GLY A 200 3.95 36.79 3.47
CA GLY A 200 4.31 37.22 2.10
C GLY A 200 5.64 36.78 1.48
N ALA A 201 6.51 36.03 2.18
CA ALA A 201 7.73 35.43 1.58
C ALA A 201 8.28 34.26 2.42
N GLY A 202 7.49 33.22 2.64
CA GLY A 202 7.89 32.00 3.37
C GLY A 202 8.12 30.81 2.45
N GLU A 203 9.06 29.94 2.82
CA GLU A 203 9.51 28.75 2.07
C GLU A 203 8.34 27.99 1.42
N THR A 204 8.34 27.98 0.09
CA THR A 204 7.38 27.30 -0.78
C THR A 204 7.82 25.86 -0.99
N GLY A 205 6.90 24.90 -0.81
CA GLY A 205 7.19 23.51 -1.15
C GLY A 205 6.28 22.51 -0.49
N PHE A 206 6.49 21.25 -0.84
CA PHE A 206 5.75 20.11 -0.32
C PHE A 206 6.71 18.93 -0.15
N GLN A 207 6.25 17.92 0.57
CA GLN A 207 6.90 16.63 0.66
C GLN A 207 5.95 15.57 0.17
N ILE A 208 6.43 14.71 -0.73
CA ILE A 208 5.81 13.42 -1.01
C ILE A 208 6.58 12.34 -0.29
N ARG A 209 5.85 11.40 0.30
CA ARG A 209 6.36 10.11 0.75
C ARG A 209 5.58 9.03 0.05
N ALA A 210 6.23 7.93 -0.30
CA ALA A 210 5.54 6.81 -0.89
C ALA A 210 6.01 5.48 -0.33
N LEU A 211 5.07 4.57 -0.15
CA LEU A 211 5.31 3.16 0.10
C LEU A 211 5.22 2.43 -1.23
N LEU A 212 6.22 1.59 -1.53
CA LEU A 212 6.31 0.84 -2.77
C LEU A 212 6.51 -0.65 -2.50
N SER A 213 5.83 -1.49 -3.27
CA SER A 213 6.06 -2.94 -3.30
C SER A 213 7.24 -3.28 -4.21
N SER A 214 8.18 -4.07 -3.71
CA SER A 214 9.35 -4.52 -4.44
C SER A 214 9.10 -5.86 -5.13
N PRO A 215 9.57 -6.07 -6.37
CA PRO A 215 9.52 -7.38 -7.03
C PRO A 215 10.41 -8.45 -6.36
N ARG A 216 11.24 -8.08 -5.38
CA ARG A 216 12.24 -8.97 -4.77
C ARG A 216 11.68 -9.96 -3.75
N GLY A 217 10.42 -9.82 -3.36
CA GLY A 217 9.78 -10.73 -2.42
C GLY A 217 8.37 -10.29 -2.06
N TYR A 218 7.59 -11.22 -1.52
CA TYR A 218 6.23 -10.92 -1.09
C TYR A 218 6.22 -10.01 0.13
N LEU A 219 5.58 -8.85 -0.03
CA LEU A 219 5.57 -7.73 0.92
C LEU A 219 6.97 -7.19 1.26
N ALA A 220 7.96 -7.45 0.40
CA ALA A 220 9.18 -6.66 0.40
C ALA A 220 8.78 -5.25 -0.04
N MET A 221 9.02 -4.25 0.82
CA MET A 221 8.61 -2.88 0.57
C MET A 221 9.77 -1.92 0.70
N ASN A 222 9.73 -0.87 -0.10
CA ASN A 222 10.62 0.27 -0.03
C ASN A 222 9.79 1.52 0.30
N GLU A 223 10.43 2.49 0.93
CA GLU A 223 9.86 3.81 1.15
C GLU A 223 10.74 4.84 0.45
N LEU A 224 10.14 5.85 -0.17
CA LEU A 224 10.86 7.02 -0.66
C LEU A 224 10.29 8.29 -0.05
N SER A 225 11.10 9.35 -0.01
CA SER A 225 10.60 10.69 0.23
C SER A 225 11.33 11.72 -0.63
N ILE A 226 10.59 12.73 -1.08
CA ILE A 226 11.13 13.87 -1.82
C ILE A 226 10.48 15.13 -1.26
N THR A 227 11.30 16.11 -0.87
CA THR A 227 10.88 17.46 -0.51
C THR A 227 11.34 18.41 -1.61
N ALA A 228 10.38 19.09 -2.23
CA ALA A 228 10.59 19.90 -3.43
C ALA A 228 9.73 21.16 -3.40
N GLU A 229 10.13 22.17 -4.17
CA GLU A 229 9.37 23.41 -4.34
C GLU A 229 8.14 23.18 -5.24
N SER A 230 8.32 22.41 -6.32
CA SER A 230 7.26 22.09 -7.27
C SER A 230 7.47 20.71 -7.91
N VAL A 231 6.44 20.24 -8.61
CA VAL A 231 6.52 19.06 -9.46
C VAL A 231 5.76 19.32 -10.75
N ASP A 232 6.35 18.94 -11.88
CA ASP A 232 5.65 18.88 -13.15
C ASP A 232 5.21 17.43 -13.40
N VAL A 233 3.96 17.25 -13.83
CA VAL A 233 3.42 15.94 -14.22
C VAL A 233 3.22 15.93 -15.73
N VAL A 234 4.05 15.16 -16.43
CA VAL A 234 3.97 15.01 -17.88
C VAL A 234 3.39 13.64 -18.19
N LEU A 235 2.15 13.62 -18.67
CA LEU A 235 1.43 12.42 -19.07
C LEU A 235 1.73 12.09 -20.54
N THR A 236 2.03 10.83 -20.84
CA THR A 236 2.09 10.34 -22.23
C THR A 236 0.81 9.59 -22.57
N ALA A 237 0.27 9.90 -23.74
CA ALA A 237 -0.88 9.19 -24.32
C ALA A 237 -0.42 7.86 -24.93
#